data_AF-A0A7X4C0C7-F1
#
_entry.id   AF-A0A7X4C0C7-F1
#
_cell.length_a   1.000
_cell.length_b   1.000
_cell.length_c   1.000
_cell.angle_alpha   90.00
_cell.angle_beta   90.00
_cell.angle_gamma   90.00
#
_symmetry.space_group_name_H-M   'P 1'
#
loop_
_entity.id
_entity.type
_entity.pdbx_description
1 polymer ?
#
loop_
_entity_poly.entity_id
_entity_poly.type
_entity_poly.pdbx_seq_one_letter_code
_entity_poly.pdbx_strand_id
1 'polypeptide(L)'
;MAVALAAVAAATEGRLHGDGGFVVERLVHPVEARRADDLIFLMEARHAAMLADSPVRAAVLPEGAKPPEGALDAWVEVEAPRYALAGLVALFEPGPHAPPGVHPTADVAEDAVLGPGVSLGPFVSVGPGAEIGAGGRILSHASVGAGARIGPDCLIHA
;
A
#
# COMPACT_ATOMS: atom_id res chain seq x y z
N MET A 1 5.28 -9.88 4.56
CA MET A 1 4.76 -9.11 5.71
C MET A 1 3.52 -9.82 6.18
N ALA A 2 3.44 -10.23 7.45
CA ALA A 2 2.28 -10.97 7.96
C ALA A 2 1.10 -10.03 8.21
N VAL A 3 -0.02 -10.27 7.53
CA VAL A 3 -1.25 -9.48 7.66
C VAL A 3 -2.45 -10.42 7.87
N ALA A 4 -3.30 -10.12 8.85
CA ALA A 4 -4.53 -10.88 9.06
C ALA A 4 -5.57 -10.54 7.98
N LEU A 5 -6.37 -11.52 7.55
CA LEU A 5 -7.37 -11.33 6.51
C LEU A 5 -8.45 -10.30 6.90
N ALA A 6 -8.71 -10.12 8.20
CA ALA A 6 -9.55 -9.03 8.69
C ALA A 6 -8.99 -7.63 8.34
N ALA A 7 -7.66 -7.43 8.36
CA ALA A 7 -7.04 -6.18 7.94
C ALA A 7 -7.12 -6.00 6.42
N VAL A 8 -7.04 -7.10 5.65
CA VAL A 8 -7.31 -7.09 4.21
C VAL A 8 -8.74 -6.63 3.95
N ALA A 9 -9.73 -7.23 4.61
CA ALA A 9 -11.13 -6.86 4.48
C ALA A 9 -11.38 -5.38 4.81
N ALA A 10 -10.76 -4.87 5.88
CA ALA A 10 -10.85 -3.45 6.24
C ALA A 10 -10.22 -2.55 5.17
N ALA A 11 -9.03 -2.88 4.66
CA ALA A 11 -8.33 -2.10 3.65
C ALA A 11 -9.06 -2.06 2.29
N THR A 12 -9.82 -3.11 1.98
CA THR A 12 -10.56 -3.21 0.71
C THR A 12 -12.04 -2.87 0.83
N GLU A 13 -12.51 -2.48 2.02
CA GLU A 13 -13.94 -2.33 2.33
C GLU A 13 -14.77 -3.57 1.95
N GLY A 14 -14.13 -4.75 2.08
CA GLY A 14 -14.68 -6.03 1.64
C GLY A 14 -15.39 -6.79 2.74
N ARG A 15 -16.26 -7.71 2.33
CA ARG A 15 -16.94 -8.65 3.22
C ARG A 15 -16.04 -9.85 3.47
N LEU A 16 -15.71 -10.11 4.72
CA LEU A 16 -14.93 -11.28 5.12
C LEU A 16 -15.80 -12.54 5.19
N HIS A 17 -15.28 -13.65 4.69
CA HIS A 17 -15.82 -15.00 4.82
C HIS A 17 -14.75 -15.92 5.41
N GLY A 18 -15.14 -16.82 6.31
CA GLY A 18 -14.21 -17.71 7.01
C GLY A 18 -13.49 -17.04 8.19
N ASP A 19 -12.28 -17.50 8.50
CA ASP A 19 -11.50 -16.99 9.63
C ASP A 19 -10.74 -15.70 9.30
N GLY A 20 -11.13 -14.59 9.94
CA GLY A 20 -10.44 -13.29 9.79
C GLY A 20 -9.05 -13.24 10.41
N GLY A 21 -8.72 -14.20 11.29
CA GLY A 21 -7.40 -14.39 11.86
C GLY A 21 -6.42 -15.09 10.91
N PHE A 22 -6.88 -15.60 9.76
CA PHE A 22 -6.01 -16.21 8.76
C PHE A 22 -4.92 -15.21 8.33
N VAL A 23 -3.66 -15.60 8.48
CA VAL A 23 -2.51 -14.74 8.16
C VAL A 23 -2.03 -15.01 6.75
N VAL A 24 -1.92 -13.95 5.96
CA VAL A 24 -1.29 -13.96 4.64
C VAL A 24 0.01 -13.16 4.67
N GLU A 25 1.00 -13.58 3.89
CA GLU A 25 2.33 -12.95 3.91
C GLU A 25 2.64 -12.12 2.66
N ARG A 26 1.99 -12.44 1.54
CA ARG A 26 2.32 -11.91 0.21
C ARG A 26 1.07 -11.76 -0.64
N LEU A 27 0.90 -10.60 -1.27
CA LEU A 27 -0.02 -10.43 -2.38
C LEU A 27 0.68 -10.85 -3.67
N VAL A 28 0.16 -11.87 -4.36
CA VAL A 28 0.81 -12.42 -5.57
C VAL A 28 -0.17 -12.57 -6.72
N HIS A 29 0.35 -12.55 -7.96
CA HIS A 29 -0.45 -12.91 -9.12
C HIS A 29 -0.83 -14.40 -9.06
N PRO A 30 -2.04 -14.82 -9.50
CA PRO A 30 -2.49 -16.22 -9.39
C PRO A 30 -1.51 -17.27 -9.94
N VAL A 31 -0.80 -16.97 -11.03
CA VAL A 31 0.18 -17.89 -11.65
C VAL A 31 1.50 -18.02 -10.86
N GLU A 32 1.74 -17.10 -9.93
CA GLU A 32 2.93 -17.06 -9.07
C GLU A 32 2.65 -17.57 -7.66
N ALA A 33 1.39 -17.88 -7.34
CA ALA A 33 1.02 -18.49 -6.08
C ALA A 33 1.74 -19.83 -5.89
N ARG A 34 2.41 -20.00 -4.75
CA ARG A 34 3.15 -21.23 -4.42
C ARG A 34 2.82 -21.76 -3.02
N ARG A 35 2.15 -20.97 -2.18
CA ARG A 35 1.99 -21.25 -0.76
C ARG A 35 0.56 -21.03 -0.28
N ALA A 36 0.21 -21.68 0.83
CA ALA A 36 -1.09 -21.53 1.49
C ALA A 36 -1.33 -20.13 2.06
N ASP A 37 -0.25 -19.46 2.49
CA ASP A 37 -0.23 -18.11 3.07
C ASP A 37 -0.04 -17.00 2.01
N ASP A 38 -0.06 -17.34 0.72
CA ASP A 38 -0.17 -16.36 -0.36
C ASP A 38 -1.62 -15.88 -0.47
N LEU A 39 -1.78 -14.57 -0.66
CA LEU A 39 -3.06 -13.96 -1.00
C LEU A 39 -3.08 -13.69 -2.51
N ILE A 40 -4.10 -14.19 -3.19
CA ILE A 40 -4.36 -13.81 -4.59
C ILE A 40 -5.57 -12.91 -4.68
N PHE A 41 -5.58 -12.06 -5.70
CA PHE A 41 -6.69 -11.18 -5.99
C PHE A 41 -7.22 -11.42 -7.40
N LEU A 42 -8.52 -11.70 -7.52
CA LEU A 42 -9.18 -11.86 -8.81
C LEU A 42 -9.95 -10.59 -9.19
N MET A 43 -9.76 -10.13 -10.42
CA MET A 43 -10.48 -8.96 -10.94
C MET A 43 -11.90 -9.28 -11.43
N GLU A 44 -12.15 -10.53 -11.80
CA GLU A 44 -13.39 -10.95 -12.47
C GLU A 44 -13.86 -12.30 -11.94
N ALA A 45 -15.17 -12.42 -11.66
CA ALA A 45 -15.77 -13.61 -11.05
C ALA A 45 -15.54 -14.90 -11.85
N ARG A 46 -15.47 -14.79 -13.19
CA ARG A 46 -15.23 -15.92 -14.10
C ARG A 46 -13.90 -16.64 -13.86
N HIS A 47 -12.95 -15.99 -13.20
CA HIS A 47 -11.64 -16.56 -12.92
C HIS A 47 -11.62 -17.43 -11.66
N ALA A 48 -12.70 -17.49 -10.86
CA ALA A 48 -12.72 -18.23 -9.60
C ALA A 48 -12.41 -19.73 -9.76
N ALA A 49 -12.72 -20.33 -10.91
CA ALA A 49 -12.43 -21.75 -11.17
C ALA A 49 -10.92 -22.09 -11.09
N MET A 50 -10.01 -21.13 -11.34
CA MET A 50 -8.56 -21.38 -11.25
C MET A 50 -8.08 -21.65 -9.80
N LEU A 51 -8.91 -21.33 -8.81
CA LEU A 51 -8.60 -21.61 -7.41
C LEU A 51 -8.56 -23.10 -7.09
N ALA A 52 -9.23 -23.95 -7.88
CA ALA A 52 -9.28 -25.39 -7.63
C ALA A 52 -7.89 -26.03 -7.57
N ASP A 53 -6.98 -25.57 -8.43
CA ASP A 53 -5.61 -26.09 -8.54
C ASP A 53 -4.57 -25.17 -7.87
N SER A 54 -5.02 -24.15 -7.15
CA SER A 54 -4.14 -23.17 -6.51
C SER A 54 -3.70 -23.63 -5.11
N PRO A 55 -2.43 -23.40 -4.71
CA PRO A 55 -1.96 -23.76 -3.37
C PRO A 55 -2.46 -22.81 -2.27
N VAL A 56 -3.09 -21.69 -2.62
CA VAL A 56 -3.54 -20.66 -1.67
C VAL A 56 -4.73 -21.14 -0.85
N ARG A 57 -4.86 -20.60 0.36
CA ARG A 57 -6.03 -20.84 1.21
C ARG A 57 -6.81 -19.56 1.52
N ALA A 58 -6.33 -18.42 1.03
CA ALA A 58 -7.05 -17.16 1.09
C ALA A 58 -7.00 -16.38 -0.24
N ALA A 59 -8.07 -15.63 -0.53
CA ALA A 59 -8.15 -14.78 -1.71
C ALA A 59 -9.01 -13.54 -1.47
N VAL A 60 -8.82 -12.52 -2.32
CA VAL A 60 -9.78 -11.45 -2.52
C VAL A 60 -10.52 -11.70 -3.83
N LEU A 61 -11.84 -11.67 -3.80
CA LEU A 61 -12.72 -12.06 -4.89
C LEU A 61 -13.74 -10.97 -5.17
N PRO A 62 -14.13 -10.74 -6.44
CA PRO A 62 -15.22 -9.82 -6.75
C PRO A 62 -16.56 -10.42 -6.34
N GLU A 63 -17.56 -9.59 -6.10
CA GLU A 63 -18.93 -10.04 -5.83
C GLU A 63 -19.43 -11.00 -6.93
N GLY A 64 -20.12 -12.07 -6.51
CA GLY A 64 -20.64 -13.10 -7.41
C GLY A 64 -19.60 -14.13 -7.87
N ALA A 65 -18.32 -13.99 -7.51
CA ALA A 65 -17.34 -15.05 -7.64
C ALA A 65 -17.72 -16.23 -6.75
N LYS A 66 -17.63 -17.44 -7.29
CA LYS A 66 -17.90 -18.68 -6.56
C LYS A 66 -16.60 -19.49 -6.48
N PRO A 67 -15.83 -19.39 -5.38
CA PRO A 67 -14.68 -20.25 -5.20
C PRO A 67 -15.15 -21.72 -5.18
N PRO A 68 -14.38 -22.66 -5.76
CA PRO A 68 -14.68 -24.09 -5.66
C PRO A 68 -14.75 -24.53 -4.20
N GLU A 69 -15.63 -25.50 -3.91
CA GLU A 69 -15.83 -26.00 -2.55
C GLU A 69 -14.50 -26.56 -1.98
N GLY A 70 -14.13 -26.11 -0.78
CA GLY A 70 -12.89 -26.52 -0.11
C GLY A 70 -11.60 -25.90 -0.67
N ALA A 71 -11.67 -25.07 -1.71
CA ALA A 71 -10.49 -24.41 -2.28
C ALA A 71 -9.87 -23.38 -1.33
N LEU A 72 -10.70 -22.60 -0.62
CA LEU A 72 -10.28 -21.55 0.31
C LEU A 72 -10.78 -21.83 1.73
N ASP A 73 -9.97 -21.49 2.72
CA ASP A 73 -10.35 -21.48 4.14
C ASP A 73 -11.00 -20.15 4.55
N ALA A 74 -10.58 -19.04 3.92
CA ALA A 74 -11.13 -17.72 4.15
C ALA A 74 -10.97 -16.84 2.91
N TRP A 75 -11.86 -15.87 2.69
CA TRP A 75 -11.71 -14.93 1.57
C TRP A 75 -12.40 -13.59 1.87
N VAL A 76 -12.05 -12.58 1.09
CA VAL A 76 -12.68 -11.26 1.12
C VAL A 76 -13.43 -11.05 -0.18
N GLU A 77 -14.73 -10.81 -0.10
CA GLU A 77 -15.57 -10.42 -1.24
C GLU A 77 -15.62 -8.89 -1.36
N VAL A 78 -15.41 -8.36 -2.57
CA VAL A 78 -15.40 -6.91 -2.84
C VAL A 78 -16.35 -6.54 -3.98
N GLU A 79 -17.15 -5.49 -3.79
CA GLU A 79 -18.07 -4.96 -4.81
C GLU A 79 -17.30 -4.26 -5.95
N ALA A 80 -16.20 -3.57 -5.60
CA ALA A 80 -15.48 -2.69 -6.51
C ALA A 80 -13.99 -3.09 -6.64
N PRO A 81 -13.66 -4.16 -7.42
CA PRO A 81 -12.34 -4.77 -7.41
C PRO A 81 -11.19 -3.80 -7.74
N ARG A 82 -11.38 -2.90 -8.71
CA ARG A 82 -10.32 -1.93 -9.06
C ARG A 82 -9.99 -0.96 -7.92
N TYR A 83 -10.98 -0.59 -7.11
CA TYR A 83 -10.75 0.24 -5.93
C TYR A 83 -10.13 -0.58 -4.79
N ALA A 84 -10.58 -1.82 -4.59
CA ALA A 84 -9.96 -2.74 -3.62
C ALA A 84 -8.46 -2.95 -3.88
N LEU A 85 -8.03 -2.94 -5.15
CA LEU A 85 -6.61 -3.02 -5.51
C LEU A 85 -5.78 -1.91 -4.83
N ALA A 86 -6.30 -0.69 -4.75
CA ALA A 86 -5.58 0.43 -4.13
C ALA A 86 -5.33 0.17 -2.64
N GLY A 87 -6.34 -0.35 -1.93
CA GLY A 87 -6.21 -0.75 -0.52
C GLY A 87 -5.23 -1.89 -0.33
N LEU A 88 -5.26 -2.89 -1.21
CA LEU A 88 -4.30 -4.00 -1.20
C LEU A 88 -2.86 -3.53 -1.44
N VAL A 89 -2.63 -2.69 -2.45
CA VAL A 89 -1.28 -2.16 -2.72
C VAL A 89 -0.81 -1.31 -1.53
N ALA A 90 -1.64 -0.42 -0.98
CA ALA A 90 -1.26 0.37 0.18
C ALA A 90 -0.93 -0.48 1.43
N LEU A 91 -1.61 -1.63 1.58
CA LEU A 91 -1.41 -2.55 2.70
C LEU A 91 -0.15 -3.41 2.56
N PHE A 92 0.19 -3.84 1.34
CA PHE A 92 1.33 -4.74 1.09
C PHE A 92 2.61 -4.02 0.66
N GLU A 93 2.51 -2.82 0.10
CA GLU A 93 3.63 -2.01 -0.38
C GLU A 93 3.70 -0.68 0.41
N PRO A 94 4.56 -0.57 1.44
CA PRO A 94 4.64 0.60 2.31
C PRO A 94 5.18 1.89 1.64
N GLY A 95 5.34 1.88 0.31
CA GLY A 95 5.84 3.00 -0.47
C GLY A 95 7.37 3.17 -0.38
N PRO A 96 7.91 4.23 -1.00
CA PRO A 96 9.33 4.48 -1.01
C PRO A 96 9.85 4.78 0.40
N HIS A 97 11.09 4.37 0.65
CA HIS A 97 11.78 4.62 1.92
C HIS A 97 11.99 6.12 2.14
N ALA A 98 11.30 6.67 3.13
CA ALA A 98 11.40 8.07 3.56
C ALA A 98 11.50 8.10 5.10
N PRO A 99 12.73 7.95 5.65
CA PRO A 99 12.93 8.00 7.09
C PRO A 99 12.38 9.30 7.69
N PRO A 100 11.69 9.24 8.84
CA PRO A 100 11.14 10.44 9.44
C PRO A 100 12.25 11.44 9.81
N GLY A 101 11.94 12.73 9.63
CA GLY A 101 12.83 13.83 9.99
C GLY A 101 13.69 14.35 8.85
N VAL A 102 14.60 15.27 9.19
CA VAL A 102 15.51 15.91 8.23
C VAL A 102 16.85 15.17 8.23
N HIS A 103 17.24 14.60 7.09
CA HIS A 103 18.54 13.96 6.98
C HIS A 103 19.67 14.98 7.24
N PRO A 104 20.77 14.61 7.93
CA PRO A 104 21.85 15.55 8.26
C PRO A 104 22.54 16.22 7.06
N THR A 105 22.38 15.68 5.86
CA THR A 105 22.93 16.25 4.60
C THR A 105 21.91 17.06 3.81
N ALA A 106 20.67 17.21 4.31
CA ALA A 106 19.71 18.12 3.72
C ALA A 106 20.10 19.56 4.06
N ASP A 107 20.10 20.43 3.05
CA ASP A 107 20.38 21.84 3.18
C ASP A 107 19.05 22.61 3.24
N VAL A 108 18.74 23.20 4.38
CA VAL A 108 17.45 23.84 4.64
C VAL A 108 17.70 25.28 5.04
N ALA A 109 17.16 26.22 4.27
CA ALA A 109 17.22 27.64 4.60
C ALA A 109 16.59 27.92 5.97
N GLU A 110 17.19 28.83 6.75
CA GLU A 110 16.79 29.12 8.14
C GLU A 110 15.33 29.62 8.27
N ASP A 111 14.80 30.25 7.22
CA ASP A 111 13.45 30.80 7.16
C ASP A 111 12.44 29.86 6.47
N ALA A 112 12.84 28.65 6.08
CA ALA A 112 11.93 27.65 5.54
C ALA A 112 11.01 27.09 6.64
N VAL A 113 9.76 26.81 6.27
CA VAL A 113 8.75 26.28 7.20
C VAL A 113 8.46 24.82 6.88
N LEU A 114 8.73 23.95 7.86
CA LEU A 114 8.45 22.52 7.76
C LEU A 114 7.27 22.14 8.66
N GLY A 115 6.25 21.52 8.07
CA GLY A 115 5.13 20.96 8.79
C GLY A 115 5.52 19.77 9.68
N PRO A 116 4.66 19.37 10.61
CA PRO A 116 4.91 18.20 11.46
C PRO A 116 5.04 16.93 10.62
N GLY A 117 6.00 16.08 10.97
CA GLY A 117 6.22 14.79 10.30
C GLY A 117 6.84 14.88 8.91
N VAL A 118 7.40 16.04 8.51
CA VAL A 118 8.16 16.16 7.27
C VAL A 118 9.39 15.25 7.29
N SER A 119 9.64 14.59 6.15
CA SER A 119 10.81 13.76 5.87
C SER A 119 11.60 14.37 4.72
N LEU A 120 12.86 14.72 4.96
CA LEU A 120 13.79 15.18 3.93
C LEU A 120 14.92 14.15 3.77
N GLY A 121 15.04 13.59 2.57
CA GLY A 121 16.09 12.64 2.23
C GLY A 121 17.48 13.29 2.13
N PRO A 122 18.53 12.46 1.99
CA PRO A 122 19.89 12.93 1.75
C PRO A 122 20.00 13.94 0.59
N PHE A 123 20.74 15.03 0.81
CA PHE A 123 21.04 16.03 -0.22
C PHE A 123 19.82 16.74 -0.81
N VAL A 124 18.70 16.74 -0.09
CA VAL A 124 17.58 17.63 -0.40
C VAL A 124 18.00 19.07 -0.14
N SER A 125 17.64 19.99 -1.04
CA SER A 125 17.80 21.44 -0.81
C SER A 125 16.42 22.11 -0.66
N VAL A 126 16.27 22.95 0.36
CA VAL A 126 15.05 23.72 0.61
C VAL A 126 15.43 25.20 0.66
N GLY A 127 14.99 25.95 -0.35
CA GLY A 127 15.31 27.36 -0.52
C GLY A 127 14.59 28.28 0.47
N PRO A 128 15.02 29.55 0.55
CA PRO A 128 14.50 30.51 1.52
C PRO A 128 13.01 30.78 1.34
N GLY A 129 12.31 30.90 2.47
CA GLY A 129 10.86 31.13 2.54
C GLY A 129 10.00 30.01 1.93
N ALA A 130 10.57 28.83 1.65
CA ALA A 130 9.80 27.68 1.19
C ALA A 130 8.97 27.08 2.33
N GLU A 131 7.83 26.50 1.99
CA GLU A 131 6.91 25.87 2.93
C GLU A 131 6.59 24.44 2.50
N ILE A 132 6.75 23.49 3.40
CA ILE A 132 6.43 22.08 3.19
C ILE A 132 5.35 21.67 4.20
N GLY A 133 4.20 21.23 3.70
CA GLY A 133 3.07 20.81 4.54
C GLY A 133 3.37 19.58 5.40
N ALA A 134 2.51 19.33 6.38
CA ALA A 134 2.58 18.18 7.28
C ALA A 134 2.68 16.86 6.51
N GLY A 135 3.51 15.92 6.98
CA GLY A 135 3.69 14.62 6.33
C GLY A 135 4.38 14.65 4.96
N GLY A 136 4.88 15.81 4.52
CA GLY A 136 5.61 15.95 3.26
C GLY A 136 6.88 15.09 3.22
N ARG A 137 7.06 14.34 2.14
CA ARG A 137 8.20 13.44 1.90
C ARG A 137 8.97 13.90 0.67
N ILE A 138 10.15 14.47 0.88
CA ILE A 138 11.04 14.92 -0.19
C ILE A 138 12.19 13.93 -0.27
N LEU A 139 12.27 13.19 -1.37
CA LEU A 139 13.29 12.14 -1.52
C LEU A 139 14.65 12.72 -1.93
N SER A 140 15.68 11.88 -1.80
CA SER A 140 17.08 12.27 -1.97
C SER A 140 17.31 13.05 -3.26
N HIS A 141 18.15 14.09 -3.18
CA HIS A 141 18.55 14.96 -4.30
C HIS A 141 17.46 15.85 -4.92
N ALA A 142 16.22 15.85 -4.41
CA ALA A 142 15.22 16.80 -4.87
C ALA A 142 15.51 18.23 -4.34
N SER A 143 15.03 19.25 -5.06
CA SER A 143 15.21 20.66 -4.70
C SER A 143 13.87 21.39 -4.62
N VAL A 144 13.63 22.07 -3.50
CA VAL A 144 12.46 22.93 -3.27
C VAL A 144 12.92 24.38 -3.41
N GLY A 145 12.43 25.07 -4.44
CA GLY A 145 12.86 26.45 -4.74
C GLY A 145 12.43 27.48 -3.69
N ALA A 146 13.06 28.66 -3.73
CA ALA A 146 12.72 29.77 -2.84
C ALA A 146 11.24 30.17 -2.97
N GLY A 147 10.56 30.35 -1.83
CA GLY A 147 9.14 30.71 -1.77
C GLY A 147 8.16 29.64 -2.25
N ALA A 148 8.62 28.44 -2.61
CA ALA A 148 7.75 27.36 -3.06
C ALA A 148 6.88 26.83 -1.92
N ARG A 149 5.67 26.36 -2.26
CA ARG A 149 4.69 25.83 -1.30
C ARG A 149 4.30 24.42 -1.71
N ILE A 150 4.59 23.45 -0.85
CA ILE A 150 4.21 22.04 -1.01
C ILE A 150 3.10 21.74 0.00
N GLY A 151 2.00 21.15 -0.47
CA GLY A 151 0.87 20.77 0.36
C GLY A 151 1.19 19.63 1.34
N PRO A 152 0.24 19.29 2.24
CA PRO A 152 0.40 18.15 3.13
C PRO A 152 0.44 16.82 2.37
N ASP A 153 1.14 15.84 2.95
CA ASP A 153 1.26 14.45 2.48
C ASP A 153 1.81 14.27 1.05
N CYS A 154 2.34 15.34 0.46
CA CYS A 154 3.01 15.27 -0.84
C CYS A 154 4.26 14.40 -0.78
N LEU A 155 4.47 13.62 -1.84
CA LEU A 155 5.66 12.81 -2.07
C LEU A 155 6.36 13.34 -3.32
N ILE A 156 7.60 13.83 -3.17
CA ILE A 156 8.40 14.37 -4.27
C ILE A 156 9.60 13.45 -4.52
N HIS A 157 9.67 12.93 -5.74
CA HIS A 157 10.81 12.16 -6.26
C HIS A 157 11.82 13.09 -6.95
N ALA A 158 13.02 12.57 -7.24
CA ALA A 158 14.06 13.25 -8.03
C ALA A 158 13.82 13.10 -9.54
#